data_AF-A0A7X8XQR0-F1
#
_entry.id   AF-A0A7X8XQR0-F1
#
_cell.length_a   1.000
_cell.length_b   1.000
_cell.length_c   1.000
_cell.angle_alpha   90.00
_cell.angle_beta   90.00
_cell.angle_gamma   90.00
#
_symmetry.space_group_name_H-M   'P 1'
#
loop_
_entity.id
_entity.type
_entity.pdbx_description
1 polymer ?
#
loop_
_entity_poly.entity_id
_entity_poly.type
_entity_poly.pdbx_seq_one_letter_code
_entity_poly.pdbx_strand_id
1 'polypeptide(L)'
;MVNINYKLLSFDKIPSTQTYAQNLVRGGNATDRTIILADTQTKGHGRYRRTWVSKLGNLYVSFIYKIEQRDPKLSYSVAIAIAETLISFGIIPTIKWPNDILIDGKKISGILIEYAKDFVIIGIGINIKSNPVLRSYKTTKVADYAPNVSRDELLSVLIKQMDIWTICNFKPVKKRWMELAANLNKTINYHGRDAILCGLNDDGALVLRSGREYIMAYGDEISV
;
A
#
# COMPACT_ATOMS: atom_id res chain seq x y z
N MET A 1 13.74 -19.21 11.55
CA MET A 1 13.28 -18.29 10.48
C MET A 1 12.72 -19.15 9.37
N VAL A 2 11.41 -19.07 9.11
CA VAL A 2 10.81 -19.80 7.98
C VAL A 2 11.35 -19.15 6.71
N ASN A 3 12.07 -19.93 5.90
CA ASN A 3 12.53 -19.49 4.58
C ASN A 3 11.32 -19.57 3.64
N ILE A 4 10.54 -18.50 3.61
CA ILE A 4 9.33 -18.40 2.82
C ILE A 4 9.75 -18.14 1.37
N ASN A 5 9.67 -19.17 0.53
CA ASN A 5 10.00 -19.03 -0.89
C ASN A 5 8.87 -18.33 -1.63
N TYR A 6 9.16 -17.15 -2.17
CA TYR A 6 8.30 -16.47 -3.12
C TYR A 6 8.60 -16.92 -4.55
N LYS A 7 7.57 -17.12 -5.36
CA LYS A 7 7.71 -17.27 -6.81
C LYS A 7 7.81 -15.88 -7.43
N LEU A 8 8.95 -15.51 -8.01
CA LEU A 8 9.14 -14.22 -8.67
C LEU A 8 8.93 -14.32 -10.18
N LEU A 9 8.03 -13.50 -10.71
CA LEU A 9 7.84 -13.25 -12.14
C LEU A 9 8.24 -11.81 -12.43
N SER A 10 9.35 -11.60 -13.13
CA SER A 10 9.89 -10.27 -13.45
C SER A 10 9.70 -9.93 -14.93
N PHE A 11 9.41 -8.67 -15.22
CA PHE A 11 9.20 -8.17 -16.57
C PHE A 11 9.81 -6.78 -16.79
N ASP A 12 10.43 -6.56 -17.95
CA ASP A 12 10.94 -5.23 -18.31
C ASP A 12 9.78 -4.24 -18.54
N LYS A 13 8.70 -4.71 -19.15
CA LYS A 13 7.55 -3.87 -19.50
C LYS A 13 6.28 -4.70 -19.65
N ILE A 14 5.23 -4.33 -18.92
CA ILE A 14 3.90 -4.95 -19.01
C ILE A 14 2.78 -3.92 -18.93
N PRO A 15 1.53 -4.26 -19.26
CA PRO A 15 0.40 -3.35 -19.02
C PRO A 15 0.25 -2.98 -17.55
N SER A 16 0.16 -3.97 -16.65
CA SER A 16 0.15 -3.74 -15.21
C SER A 16 0.49 -5.03 -14.45
N THR A 17 1.27 -4.94 -13.38
CA THR A 17 1.52 -6.07 -12.46
C THR A 17 0.21 -6.58 -11.87
N GLN A 18 -0.70 -5.65 -11.54
CA GLN A 18 -2.00 -5.95 -10.97
C GLN A 18 -2.88 -6.73 -11.95
N THR A 19 -3.01 -6.25 -13.19
CA THR A 19 -3.81 -6.94 -14.21
C THR A 19 -3.21 -8.31 -14.58
N TYR A 20 -1.88 -8.42 -14.64
CA TYR A 20 -1.23 -9.70 -14.87
C TYR A 20 -1.56 -10.70 -13.75
N ALA A 21 -1.45 -10.28 -12.49
CA ALA A 21 -1.82 -11.09 -11.34
C ALA A 21 -3.30 -11.51 -11.36
N GLN A 22 -4.22 -10.59 -11.72
CA GLN A 22 -5.64 -10.91 -11.88
C GLN A 22 -5.87 -12.00 -12.93
N ASN A 23 -5.16 -11.93 -14.05
CA ASN A 23 -5.27 -12.92 -15.12
C ASN A 23 -4.76 -14.30 -14.68
N LEU A 24 -3.68 -14.37 -13.90
CA LEU A 24 -3.21 -15.63 -13.30
C LEU A 24 -4.28 -16.25 -12.41
N VAL A 25 -4.89 -15.46 -11.52
CA VAL A 25 -5.94 -15.94 -10.60
C VAL A 25 -7.19 -16.41 -11.36
N ARG A 26 -7.65 -15.61 -12.34
CA ARG A 26 -8.81 -15.95 -13.16
C ARG A 26 -8.58 -17.21 -14.01
N GLY A 27 -7.39 -17.34 -14.59
CA GLY A 27 -6.99 -18.50 -15.40
C GLY A 27 -6.64 -19.75 -14.61
N GLY A 28 -6.63 -19.72 -13.27
CA GLY A 28 -6.30 -20.89 -12.44
C GLY A 28 -4.79 -21.19 -12.35
N ASN A 29 -3.94 -20.27 -12.79
CA ASN A 29 -2.48 -20.42 -12.80
C ASN A 29 -1.79 -19.70 -11.62
N ALA A 30 -2.57 -19.10 -10.72
CA ALA A 30 -2.05 -18.42 -9.54
C ALA A 30 -1.63 -19.42 -8.46
N THR A 31 -0.48 -19.16 -7.86
CA THR A 31 0.04 -19.86 -6.69
C THR A 31 0.16 -18.88 -5.54
N ASP A 32 -0.04 -19.36 -4.31
CA ASP A 32 0.23 -18.56 -3.11
C ASP A 32 1.68 -18.03 -3.15
N ARG A 33 1.89 -16.85 -2.57
CA ARG A 33 3.20 -16.17 -2.49
C ARG A 33 3.88 -16.00 -3.84
N THR A 34 3.12 -15.54 -4.83
CA THR A 34 3.67 -15.12 -6.13
C THR A 34 3.89 -13.61 -6.16
N ILE A 35 5.06 -13.17 -6.61
CA ILE A 35 5.42 -11.76 -6.83
C ILE A 35 5.47 -11.51 -8.33
N ILE A 36 4.79 -10.46 -8.78
CA ILE A 36 4.88 -9.93 -10.13
C ILE A 36 5.61 -8.60 -10.03
N LEU A 37 6.82 -8.52 -10.58
CA LEU A 37 7.66 -7.33 -10.59
C LEU A 37 7.74 -6.78 -12.01
N ALA A 38 7.69 -5.45 -12.16
CA ALA A 38 7.92 -4.81 -13.44
C ALA A 38 8.84 -3.60 -13.34
N ASP A 39 9.72 -3.43 -14.34
CA ASP A 39 10.52 -2.22 -14.51
C ASP A 39 9.67 -1.02 -14.91
N THR A 40 8.71 -1.24 -15.81
CA THR A 40 7.75 -0.23 -16.25
C THR A 40 6.35 -0.81 -16.49
N GLN A 41 5.31 0.02 -16.34
CA GLN A 41 3.94 -0.34 -16.67
C GLN A 41 3.36 0.63 -17.72
N THR A 42 2.69 0.13 -18.75
CA THR A 42 2.03 0.99 -19.75
C THR A 42 0.60 1.40 -19.38
N LYS A 43 -0.04 0.63 -18.49
CA LYS A 43 -1.41 0.82 -18.00
C LYS A 43 -1.50 0.66 -16.47
N GLY A 44 -0.47 1.13 -15.77
CA GLY A 44 -0.45 1.17 -14.30
C GLY A 44 -1.62 1.98 -13.76
N HIS A 45 -2.29 1.46 -12.73
CA HIS A 45 -3.46 2.09 -12.14
C HIS A 45 -3.52 1.87 -10.63
N GLY A 46 -4.19 2.78 -9.93
CA GLY A 46 -4.61 2.64 -8.55
C GLY A 46 -6.12 2.50 -8.44
N ARG A 47 -6.64 2.80 -7.24
CA ARG A 47 -8.09 2.84 -6.98
C ARG A 47 -8.84 3.77 -7.94
N TYR A 48 -10.09 3.43 -8.22
CA TYR A 48 -10.95 4.17 -9.16
C TYR A 48 -10.34 4.33 -10.55
N ARG A 49 -9.50 3.36 -10.98
CA ARG A 49 -8.79 3.39 -12.26
C ARG A 49 -7.91 4.64 -12.46
N ARG A 50 -7.55 5.36 -11.39
CA ARG A 50 -6.63 6.49 -11.48
C ARG A 50 -5.28 6.01 -12.00
N THR A 51 -4.73 6.69 -12.98
CA THR A 51 -3.44 6.32 -13.58
C THR A 51 -2.31 6.35 -12.55
N TRP A 52 -1.49 5.29 -12.54
CA TRP A 52 -0.24 5.23 -11.81
C TRP A 52 0.94 5.36 -12.77
N VAL A 53 1.64 6.50 -12.70
CA VAL A 53 2.75 6.82 -13.61
C VAL A 53 3.95 5.93 -13.33
N SER A 54 4.29 5.06 -14.28
CA SER A 54 5.26 3.98 -14.07
C SER A 54 6.60 4.21 -14.78
N LYS A 55 7.42 5.13 -14.25
CA LYS A 55 8.77 5.44 -14.78
C LYS A 55 9.82 4.43 -14.33
N LEU A 56 10.82 4.20 -15.18
CA LEU A 56 11.95 3.31 -14.87
C LEU A 56 12.68 3.73 -13.59
N GLY A 57 13.16 2.74 -12.83
CA GLY A 57 13.92 2.94 -11.60
C GLY A 57 13.07 3.08 -10.33
N ASN A 58 11.75 2.93 -10.44
CA ASN A 58 10.81 2.84 -9.32
C ASN A 58 10.40 1.38 -9.09
N LEU A 59 9.69 1.11 -7.99
CA LEU A 59 9.17 -0.22 -7.69
C LEU A 59 7.70 -0.33 -8.09
N TYR A 60 7.38 -1.31 -8.93
CA TYR A 60 6.03 -1.71 -9.29
C TYR A 60 5.89 -3.20 -9.08
N VAL A 61 5.15 -3.58 -8.05
CA VAL A 61 5.07 -4.98 -7.62
C VAL A 61 3.65 -5.34 -7.25
N SER A 62 3.21 -6.55 -7.58
CA SER A 62 1.97 -7.14 -7.08
C SER A 62 2.26 -8.47 -6.39
N PHE A 63 1.72 -8.65 -5.19
CA PHE A 63 1.77 -9.90 -4.44
C PHE A 63 0.45 -10.64 -4.61
N ILE A 64 0.51 -11.96 -4.79
CA ILE A 64 -0.63 -12.85 -4.73
C ILE A 64 -0.50 -13.68 -3.46
N TYR A 65 -1.51 -13.59 -2.60
CA TYR A 65 -1.65 -14.47 -1.44
C TYR A 65 -2.97 -15.23 -1.51
N LYS A 66 -2.93 -16.52 -1.16
CA LYS A 66 -4.13 -17.32 -0.94
C LYS A 66 -4.74 -16.91 0.40
N ILE A 67 -6.05 -16.77 0.43
CA ILE A 67 -6.81 -16.36 1.62
C ILE A 67 -7.97 -17.32 1.86
N GLU A 68 -8.32 -17.51 3.12
CA GLU A 68 -9.54 -18.21 3.50
C GLU A 68 -10.75 -17.27 3.50
N GLN A 69 -10.53 -16.02 3.91
CA GLN A 69 -11.54 -14.98 3.98
C GLN A 69 -10.95 -13.62 3.65
N ARG A 70 -11.81 -12.71 3.17
CA ARG A 70 -11.42 -11.31 2.95
C ARG A 70 -11.18 -10.63 4.28
N ASP A 71 -10.08 -9.90 4.41
CA ASP A 71 -9.80 -9.08 5.57
C ASP A 71 -9.83 -7.60 5.21
N PRO A 72 -10.86 -6.83 5.61
CA PRO A 72 -10.93 -5.40 5.29
C PRO A 72 -9.83 -4.57 5.94
N LYS A 73 -9.06 -5.16 6.87
CA LYS A 73 -7.99 -4.51 7.61
C LYS A 73 -6.60 -4.71 6.99
N LEU A 74 -6.50 -5.52 5.93
CA LEU A 74 -5.25 -5.86 5.26
C LEU A 74 -4.51 -4.62 4.74
N SER A 75 -5.24 -3.59 4.29
CA SER A 75 -4.67 -2.33 3.81
C SER A 75 -3.77 -1.66 4.87
N TYR A 76 -4.13 -1.74 6.14
CA TYR A 76 -3.32 -1.22 7.25
C TYR A 76 -2.02 -2.00 7.41
N SER A 77 -2.08 -3.33 7.37
CA SER A 77 -0.90 -4.19 7.45
C SER A 77 0.08 -3.92 6.31
N VAL A 78 -0.41 -3.77 5.08
CA VAL A 78 0.41 -3.45 3.91
C VAL A 78 1.02 -2.05 4.03
N ALA A 79 0.26 -1.07 4.53
CA ALA A 79 0.76 0.27 4.74
C ALA A 79 1.90 0.32 5.77
N ILE A 80 1.75 -0.43 6.87
CA ILE A 80 2.81 -0.57 7.87
C ILE A 80 4.02 -1.30 7.28
N ALA A 81 3.83 -2.37 6.51
CA ALA A 81 4.94 -3.07 5.87
C ALA A 81 5.79 -2.15 4.99
N ILE A 82 5.14 -1.28 4.21
CA ILE A 82 5.84 -0.26 3.41
C ILE A 82 6.52 0.78 4.31
N ALA A 83 5.84 1.25 5.36
CA ALA A 83 6.40 2.23 6.29
C ALA A 83 7.64 1.69 7.01
N GLU A 84 7.59 0.47 7.57
CA GLU A 84 8.73 -0.19 8.21
C GLU A 84 9.88 -0.43 7.22
N THR A 85 9.57 -0.72 5.96
CA THR A 85 10.58 -0.81 4.90
C THR A 85 11.33 0.52 4.76
N LEU A 86 10.60 1.65 4.67
CA LEU A 86 11.22 2.97 4.55
C LEU A 86 11.99 3.36 5.82
N ILE A 87 11.46 3.04 7.01
CA ILE A 87 12.12 3.28 8.31
C ILE A 87 13.46 2.55 8.40
N SER A 88 13.56 1.34 7.86
CA SER A 88 14.84 0.59 7.84
C SER A 88 15.96 1.29 7.06
N PHE A 89 15.61 2.23 6.17
CA PHE A 89 16.54 3.05 5.41
C PHE A 89 16.68 4.48 5.98
N GLY A 90 16.21 4.72 7.22
CA GLY A 90 16.32 6.01 7.90
C GLY A 90 15.29 7.06 7.45
N ILE A 91 14.26 6.67 6.70
CA ILE A 91 13.20 7.56 6.23
C ILE A 91 12.06 7.55 7.25
N ILE A 92 11.47 8.72 7.54
CA ILE A 92 10.36 8.86 8.50
C ILE A 92 9.03 9.04 7.75
N PRO A 93 8.28 7.97 7.49
CA PRO A 93 7.00 8.04 6.80
C PRO A 93 5.83 8.35 7.73
N THR A 94 4.74 8.83 7.13
CA THR A 94 3.41 8.84 7.73
C THR A 94 2.42 8.12 6.81
N ILE A 95 1.39 7.52 7.38
CA ILE A 95 0.34 6.80 6.66
C ILE A 95 -0.90 7.67 6.60
N LYS A 96 -1.29 8.07 5.40
CA LYS A 96 -2.55 8.78 5.15
C LYS A 96 -3.60 7.77 4.71
N TRP A 97 -4.66 7.67 5.52
CA TRP A 97 -5.83 6.88 5.20
C TRP A 97 -6.43 7.29 3.83
N PRO A 98 -6.88 6.33 3.00
CA PRO A 98 -6.87 4.90 3.26
C PRO A 98 -5.54 4.21 2.91
N ASN A 99 -4.82 4.66 1.87
CA ASN A 99 -3.83 3.83 1.18
C ASN A 99 -2.54 4.55 0.77
N ASP A 100 -2.29 5.74 1.30
CA ASP A 100 -1.16 6.58 0.88
C ASP A 100 -0.06 6.58 1.93
N ILE A 101 1.18 6.39 1.49
CA ILE A 101 2.37 6.62 2.33
C ILE A 101 2.97 7.95 1.92
N LEU A 102 3.28 8.79 2.92
CA LEU A 102 3.75 10.15 2.74
C LEU A 102 5.08 10.38 3.46
N ILE A 103 5.96 11.19 2.85
CA ILE A 103 7.09 11.84 3.55
C ILE A 103 6.85 13.35 3.46
N ASP A 104 6.89 14.06 4.60
CA ASP A 104 6.62 15.51 4.69
C ASP A 104 5.30 15.93 3.99
N GLY A 105 4.26 15.08 4.11
CA GLY A 105 2.96 15.31 3.48
C GLY A 105 2.93 15.08 1.96
N LYS A 106 4.01 14.62 1.34
CA LYS A 106 4.11 14.29 -0.10
C LYS A 106 4.05 12.79 -0.31
N LYS A 107 3.27 12.32 -1.27
CA LYS A 107 3.09 10.88 -1.52
C LYS A 107 4.33 10.23 -2.12
N ILE A 108 4.77 9.14 -1.51
CA ILE A 108 5.90 8.31 -1.96
C ILE A 108 5.44 6.94 -2.47
N SER A 109 4.36 6.39 -1.89
CA SER A 109 3.85 5.06 -2.23
C SER A 109 2.32 5.02 -2.23
N GLY A 110 1.76 4.08 -3.00
CA GLY A 110 0.34 3.77 -3.04
C GLY A 110 0.08 2.27 -3.03
N ILE A 111 -1.06 1.90 -2.46
CA ILE A 111 -1.51 0.52 -2.30
C ILE A 111 -2.82 0.30 -3.08
N LEU A 112 -2.91 -0.83 -3.77
CA LEU A 112 -4.12 -1.33 -4.43
C LEU A 112 -4.35 -2.78 -3.99
N ILE A 113 -5.47 -3.05 -3.32
CA ILE A 113 -5.85 -4.40 -2.90
C ILE A 113 -7.10 -4.79 -3.68
N GLU A 114 -7.07 -5.96 -4.29
CA GLU A 114 -8.22 -6.53 -4.99
C GLU A 114 -8.34 -8.01 -4.64
N TYR A 115 -9.58 -8.47 -4.47
CA TYR A 115 -9.89 -9.86 -4.14
C TYR A 115 -10.45 -10.57 -5.37
N ALA A 116 -10.00 -11.79 -5.62
CA ALA A 116 -10.50 -12.63 -6.71
C ALA A 116 -10.42 -14.11 -6.35
N LYS A 117 -11.55 -14.82 -6.41
CA LYS A 117 -11.66 -16.20 -5.92
C LYS A 117 -11.09 -16.30 -4.48
N ASP A 118 -10.23 -17.28 -4.22
CA ASP A 118 -9.60 -17.55 -2.93
C ASP A 118 -8.26 -16.81 -2.78
N PHE A 119 -8.07 -15.71 -3.50
CA PHE A 119 -6.83 -14.94 -3.49
C PHE A 119 -7.06 -13.45 -3.24
N VAL A 120 -6.06 -12.82 -2.63
CA VAL A 120 -5.88 -11.37 -2.60
C VAL A 120 -4.67 -10.98 -3.43
N ILE A 121 -4.82 -9.90 -4.19
CA ILE A 121 -3.78 -9.31 -5.02
C ILE A 121 -3.46 -7.92 -4.47
N ILE A 122 -2.22 -7.75 -3.99
CA ILE A 122 -1.74 -6.53 -3.35
C ILE A 122 -0.73 -5.85 -4.27
N GLY A 123 -1.17 -4.83 -4.99
CA GLY A 123 -0.33 -3.95 -5.79
C GLY A 123 0.30 -2.84 -4.95
N ILE A 124 1.61 -2.68 -5.06
CA ILE A 124 2.40 -1.66 -4.38
C ILE A 124 3.23 -0.92 -5.43
N GLY A 125 3.13 0.41 -5.43
CA GLY A 125 3.97 1.28 -6.23
C GLY A 125 4.77 2.21 -5.32
N ILE A 126 6.10 2.25 -5.46
CA ILE A 126 6.98 3.13 -4.66
C ILE A 126 7.85 3.97 -5.60
N ASN A 127 7.80 5.29 -5.40
CA ASN A 127 8.68 6.24 -6.09
C ASN A 127 10.08 6.15 -5.49
N ILE A 128 11.06 5.68 -6.25
CA ILE A 128 12.45 5.53 -5.80
C ILE A 128 13.35 6.56 -6.47
N LYS A 129 13.57 6.46 -7.79
CA LYS A 129 14.42 7.38 -8.56
C LYS A 129 13.66 8.59 -9.10
N SER A 130 12.35 8.48 -9.30
CA SER A 130 11.53 9.55 -9.85
C SER A 130 10.11 9.55 -9.28
N ASN A 131 9.44 10.69 -9.35
CA ASN A 131 8.05 10.88 -8.96
C ASN A 131 7.32 11.73 -10.01
N PRO A 132 6.00 11.56 -10.18
CA PRO A 132 5.22 12.36 -11.13
C PRO A 132 4.91 13.74 -10.53
N VAL A 133 5.05 14.79 -11.34
CA VAL A 133 4.53 16.12 -10.98
C VAL A 133 3.04 16.13 -11.26
N LEU A 134 2.22 16.29 -10.22
CA LEU A 134 0.75 16.33 -10.32
C LEU A 134 0.25 17.70 -9.86
N ARG A 135 -0.76 18.24 -10.55
CA ARG A 135 -1.28 19.60 -10.29
C ARG A 135 -1.88 19.77 -8.88
N SER A 136 -2.56 18.75 -8.38
CA SER A 136 -3.35 18.80 -7.14
C SER A 136 -2.81 17.91 -6.03
N TYR A 137 -1.68 17.23 -6.25
CA TYR A 137 -1.17 16.24 -5.29
C TYR A 137 0.35 16.22 -5.25
N LYS A 138 0.93 16.56 -4.10
CA LYS A 138 2.39 16.57 -3.95
C LYS A 138 2.90 15.14 -3.86
N THR A 139 3.98 14.85 -4.57
CA THR A 139 4.67 13.56 -4.56
C THR A 139 6.14 13.75 -4.23
N THR A 140 6.79 12.68 -3.78
CA THR A 140 8.22 12.62 -3.47
C THR A 140 8.76 11.24 -3.81
N LYS A 141 10.05 11.00 -3.59
CA LYS A 141 10.75 9.77 -3.95
C LYS A 141 11.82 9.40 -2.91
N VAL A 142 12.19 8.12 -2.84
CA VAL A 142 13.20 7.62 -1.89
C VAL A 142 14.55 8.32 -2.06
N ALA A 143 14.98 8.56 -3.31
CA ALA A 143 16.30 9.13 -3.59
C ALA A 143 16.53 10.54 -3.01
N ASP A 144 15.48 11.27 -2.62
CA ASP A 144 15.61 12.58 -1.98
C ASP A 144 16.00 12.46 -0.48
N TYR A 145 15.87 11.27 0.11
CA TYR A 145 16.10 11.03 1.54
C TYR A 145 17.18 9.96 1.79
N ALA A 146 17.22 8.93 0.93
CA ALA A 146 18.16 7.82 1.00
C ALA A 146 18.67 7.50 -0.42
N PRO A 147 19.62 8.30 -0.97
CA PRO A 147 20.00 8.27 -2.39
C PRO A 147 20.67 6.97 -2.84
N ASN A 148 21.25 6.21 -1.91
CA ASN A 148 21.98 4.97 -2.21
C ASN A 148 21.09 3.71 -2.18
N VAL A 149 19.82 3.83 -1.80
CA VAL A 149 18.92 2.68 -1.72
C VAL A 149 18.57 2.18 -3.11
N SER A 150 18.94 0.94 -3.40
CA SER A 150 18.55 0.28 -4.65
C SER A 150 17.11 -0.25 -4.58
N ARG A 151 16.51 -0.47 -5.76
CA ARG A 151 15.19 -1.08 -5.86
C ARG A 151 15.15 -2.49 -5.28
N ASP A 152 16.22 -3.25 -5.45
CA ASP A 152 16.28 -4.66 -5.05
C ASP A 152 16.46 -4.80 -3.55
N GLU A 153 17.27 -3.93 -2.92
CA GLU A 153 17.34 -3.83 -1.45
C GLU A 153 15.97 -3.46 -0.86
N LEU A 154 15.30 -2.47 -1.45
CA LEU A 154 13.98 -2.06 -1.01
C LEU A 154 12.95 -3.19 -1.14
N LEU A 155 12.94 -3.90 -2.26
CA LEU A 155 12.07 -5.06 -2.46
C LEU A 155 12.38 -6.19 -1.47
N SER A 156 13.66 -6.48 -1.21
CA SER A 156 14.07 -7.51 -0.26
C SER A 156 13.56 -7.23 1.16
N VAL A 157 13.68 -5.98 1.62
CA VAL A 157 13.14 -5.57 2.92
C VAL A 157 11.62 -5.58 2.91
N LEU A 158 10.98 -5.10 1.83
CA LEU A 158 9.53 -5.08 1.70
C LEU A 158 8.94 -6.49 1.81
N ILE A 159 9.53 -7.49 1.15
CA ILE A 159 9.09 -8.88 1.24
C ILE A 159 9.10 -9.36 2.70
N LYS A 160 10.18 -9.09 3.44
CA LYS A 160 10.28 -9.45 4.87
C LYS A 160 9.21 -8.76 5.71
N GLN A 161 8.96 -7.48 5.47
CA GLN A 161 7.94 -6.72 6.20
C GLN A 161 6.51 -7.18 5.84
N MET A 162 6.27 -7.54 4.59
CA MET A 162 5.00 -8.14 4.17
C MET A 162 4.75 -9.45 4.93
N ASP A 163 5.75 -10.33 5.02
CA ASP A 163 5.64 -11.59 5.78
C ASP A 163 5.36 -11.38 7.27
N ILE A 164 5.87 -10.29 7.87
CA ILE A 164 5.62 -9.96 9.28
C ILE A 164 4.20 -9.41 9.45
N TRP A 165 3.85 -8.35 8.73
CA TRP A 165 2.67 -7.55 9.05
C TRP A 165 1.37 -8.13 8.49
N THR A 166 1.41 -8.87 7.39
CA THR A 166 0.19 -9.46 6.80
C THR A 166 -0.36 -10.64 7.59
N ILE A 167 0.46 -11.28 8.43
CA ILE A 167 0.03 -12.37 9.34
C ILE A 167 -0.21 -11.87 10.77
N CYS A 168 0.11 -10.61 11.07
CA CYS A 168 -0.10 -10.04 12.39
C CYS A 168 -1.60 -9.87 12.67
N ASN A 169 -2.01 -10.20 13.90
CA ASN A 169 -3.34 -9.84 14.40
C ASN A 169 -3.56 -8.32 14.37
N PHE A 170 -4.82 -7.90 14.34
CA PHE A 170 -5.13 -6.48 14.14
C PHE A 170 -4.69 -5.56 15.29
N LYS A 171 -4.63 -6.03 16.53
CA LYS A 171 -4.27 -5.18 17.68
C LYS A 171 -2.88 -4.50 17.53
N PRO A 172 -1.77 -5.21 17.24
CA PRO A 172 -0.49 -4.56 16.96
C PRO A 172 -0.51 -3.70 15.69
N VAL A 173 -1.22 -4.13 14.63
CA VAL A 173 -1.40 -3.36 13.38
C VAL A 173 -2.04 -2.01 13.69
N LYS A 174 -3.17 -2.00 14.40
CA LYS A 174 -3.87 -0.80 14.84
C LYS A 174 -2.96 0.13 15.65
N LYS A 175 -2.26 -0.41 16.66
CA LYS A 175 -1.34 0.39 17.48
C LYS A 175 -0.28 1.06 16.60
N ARG A 176 0.39 0.29 15.75
CA ARG A 176 1.48 0.81 14.91
C ARG A 176 0.98 1.79 13.85
N TRP A 177 -0.20 1.53 13.28
CA TRP A 177 -0.83 2.46 12.36
C TRP A 177 -1.09 3.82 13.03
N MET A 178 -1.62 3.82 14.26
CA MET A 178 -1.88 5.06 15.02
C MET A 178 -0.61 5.87 15.29
N GLU A 179 0.53 5.21 15.54
CA GLU A 179 1.84 5.87 15.72
C GLU A 179 2.32 6.56 14.43
N LEU A 180 1.96 6.03 13.27
CA LEU A 180 2.37 6.52 11.95
C LEU A 180 1.28 7.36 11.27
N ALA A 181 0.11 7.50 11.87
CA ALA A 181 -1.06 8.09 11.23
C ALA A 181 -0.85 9.57 10.88
N ALA A 182 -0.96 9.89 9.60
CA ALA A 182 -1.00 11.27 9.15
C ALA A 182 -2.29 11.92 9.66
N ASN A 183 -2.17 13.16 10.18
CA ASN A 183 -3.29 13.98 10.66
C ASN A 183 -4.05 13.42 11.86
N LEU A 184 -3.49 12.47 12.61
CA LEU A 184 -4.10 12.04 13.86
C LEU A 184 -4.29 13.24 14.80
N ASN A 185 -5.47 13.34 15.41
CA ASN A 185 -5.93 14.46 16.24
C ASN A 185 -5.99 15.82 15.53
N LYS A 186 -5.93 15.85 14.19
CA LYS A 186 -6.11 17.07 13.38
C LYS A 186 -7.44 17.04 12.65
N THR A 187 -7.93 18.23 12.29
CA THR A 187 -9.09 18.39 11.40
C THR A 187 -8.71 17.99 9.98
N ILE A 188 -9.53 17.14 9.38
CA ILE A 188 -9.48 16.74 7.98
C ILE A 188 -10.82 17.01 7.31
N ASN A 189 -10.81 17.20 6.00
CA ASN A 189 -12.04 17.24 5.22
C ASN A 189 -12.44 15.81 4.82
N TYR A 190 -13.61 15.36 5.27
CA TYR A 190 -14.21 14.08 4.96
C TYR A 190 -15.58 14.30 4.29
N HIS A 191 -15.69 14.01 3.00
CA HIS A 191 -16.89 14.26 2.18
C HIS A 191 -17.47 15.68 2.33
N GLY A 192 -16.61 16.70 2.30
CA GLY A 192 -17.02 18.10 2.40
C GLY A 192 -17.31 18.57 3.83
N ARG A 193 -17.14 17.73 4.84
CA ARG A 193 -17.27 18.08 6.26
C ARG A 193 -15.92 18.08 6.97
N ASP A 194 -15.71 19.06 7.82
CA ASP A 194 -14.53 19.11 8.70
C ASP A 194 -14.75 18.20 9.91
N ALA A 195 -13.84 17.23 10.08
CA ALA A 195 -13.89 16.28 11.18
C ALA A 195 -12.48 16.03 11.74
N ILE A 196 -12.38 15.80 13.04
CA ILE A 196 -11.12 15.43 13.70
C ILE A 196 -10.89 13.94 13.48
N LEU A 197 -9.72 13.56 12.98
CA LEU A 197 -9.31 12.16 12.93
C LEU A 197 -8.93 11.67 14.33
N CYS A 198 -9.77 10.81 14.93
CA CYS A 198 -9.56 10.25 16.26
C CYS A 198 -8.78 8.94 16.27
N GLY A 199 -8.79 8.20 15.15
CA GLY A 199 -8.01 6.97 15.02
C GLY A 199 -8.75 5.83 14.33
N LEU A 200 -8.52 4.60 14.80
CA LEU A 200 -9.19 3.38 14.34
C LEU A 200 -9.98 2.74 15.49
N ASN A 201 -11.16 2.17 15.21
CA ASN A 201 -11.84 1.27 16.14
C ASN A 201 -11.28 -0.17 16.03
N ASP A 202 -11.84 -1.15 16.75
CA ASP A 202 -11.34 -2.53 16.74
C ASP A 202 -11.73 -3.32 15.48
N ASP A 203 -12.73 -2.83 14.73
CA ASP A 203 -13.16 -3.40 13.45
C ASP A 203 -12.36 -2.85 12.26
N GLY A 204 -11.52 -1.84 12.48
CA GLY A 204 -10.71 -1.18 11.46
C GLY A 204 -11.39 -0.01 10.76
N ALA A 205 -12.52 0.48 11.28
CA ALA A 205 -13.11 1.72 10.84
C ALA A 205 -12.25 2.91 11.28
N LEU A 206 -12.09 3.89 10.38
CA LEU A 206 -11.57 5.21 10.72
C LEU A 206 -12.61 5.94 11.57
N VAL A 207 -12.21 6.36 12.77
CA VAL A 207 -13.04 7.11 13.70
C VAL A 207 -12.80 8.59 13.48
N LEU A 208 -13.84 9.30 13.06
CA LEU A 208 -13.84 10.74 12.88
C LEU A 208 -14.82 11.39 13.85
N ARG A 209 -14.52 12.61 14.30
CA ARG A 209 -15.44 13.40 15.15
C ARG A 209 -15.77 14.74 14.51
N SER A 210 -17.05 14.98 14.28
CA SER A 210 -17.58 16.26 13.77
C SER A 210 -18.50 16.86 14.83
N GLY A 211 -18.00 17.84 15.59
CA GLY A 211 -18.71 18.38 16.75
C GLY A 211 -18.91 17.31 17.84
N ARG A 212 -20.17 16.94 18.10
CA ARG A 212 -20.54 15.89 19.08
C ARG A 212 -20.73 14.51 18.44
N GLU A 213 -20.74 14.42 17.12
CA GLU A 213 -21.01 13.18 16.40
C GLU A 213 -19.72 12.42 16.08
N TYR A 214 -19.78 11.10 16.17
CA TYR A 214 -18.73 10.19 15.70
C TYR A 214 -19.17 9.55 14.38
N ILE A 215 -18.26 9.55 13.41
CA ILE A 215 -18.46 8.96 12.08
C ILE A 215 -17.45 7.81 11.94
N MET A 216 -17.93 6.66 11.49
CA MET A 216 -17.12 5.49 11.18
C MET A 216 -16.98 5.39 9.67
N ALA A 217 -15.75 5.33 9.16
CA ALA A 217 -15.46 5.21 7.73
C ALA A 217 -14.66 3.95 7.42
N TYR A 218 -15.07 3.20 6.40
CA TYR A 218 -14.42 1.96 5.98
C TYR A 218 -13.70 2.14 4.65
N GLY A 219 -12.44 1.70 4.60
CA GLY A 219 -11.55 1.94 3.45
C GLY A 219 -11.96 1.19 2.19
N ASP A 220 -12.70 0.08 2.35
CA ASP A 220 -13.02 -0.90 1.32
C ASP A 220 -14.43 -0.77 0.73
N GLU A 221 -15.22 0.21 1.17
CA GLU A 221 -16.58 0.48 0.66
C GLU A 221 -16.64 0.97 -0.80
N ILE A 222 -15.55 0.84 -1.56
CA ILE A 222 -15.59 1.08 -2.98
C ILE A 222 -14.88 -0.04 -3.73
N SER A 223 -15.54 -1.19 -3.68
CA SER A 223 -15.43 -2.27 -4.67
C SER A 223 -16.85 -2.73 -4.99
N VAL A 224 -17.45 -2.15 -6.04
CA VAL A 224 -18.54 -2.80 -6.79
C VAL A 224 -18.02 -3.02 -8.19
#